data_AF-A0A813AT61-F1
#
_entry.id   AF-A0A813AT61-F1
#
_cell.length_a   1.000
_cell.length_b   1.000
_cell.length_c   1.000
_cell.angle_alpha   90.00
_cell.angle_beta   90.00
_cell.angle_gamma   90.00
#
_symmetry.space_group_name_H-M   'P 1'
#
loop_
_entity.id
_entity.type
_entity.pdbx_description
1 polymer ?
#
loop_
_entity_poly.entity_id
_entity_poly.type
_entity_poly.pdbx_seq_one_letter_code
_entity_poly.pdbx_strand_id
1 'polypeptide(L)'
;SLVLIALDCRSFSSMSRWSSGRSLIRLWGYKDREFVAAGNKLSSRVALLLHLCQWRNLRWLLEQPDGSMLPHLPRFQQLWQKFH
;
A
#
# COMPACT_ATOMS: atom_id res chain seq x y z
N SER A 1 18.11 -3.07 -12.86
CA SER A 1 17.80 -1.71 -12.36
C SER A 1 17.00 -1.80 -11.07
N LEU A 2 17.22 -0.89 -10.11
CA LEU A 2 16.46 -0.78 -8.86
C LEU A 2 15.43 0.35 -9.03
N VAL A 3 14.15 0.08 -8.73
CA VAL A 3 13.08 1.06 -8.72
C VAL A 3 12.74 1.41 -7.28
N LEU A 4 13.03 2.64 -6.86
CA LEU A 4 12.66 3.13 -5.53
C LEU A 4 11.29 3.80 -5.61
N ILE A 5 10.36 3.36 -4.76
CA ILE A 5 9.04 3.97 -4.63
C ILE A 5 8.91 4.45 -3.18
N ALA A 6 8.76 5.75 -3.01
CA ALA A 6 8.50 6.37 -1.72
C ALA A 6 7.11 7.01 -1.73
N LEU A 7 6.35 6.79 -0.66
CA LEU A 7 5.05 7.42 -0.45
C LEU A 7 5.25 8.74 0.30
N ASP A 8 4.70 9.83 -0.22
CA ASP A 8 4.82 11.14 0.42
C ASP A 8 4.08 11.19 1.77
N CYS A 9 4.50 12.09 2.66
CA CYS A 9 3.96 12.19 4.02
C CYS A 9 2.44 12.48 4.06
N ARG A 10 1.85 13.10 3.02
CA ARG A 10 0.40 13.35 2.96
C ARG A 10 -0.35 12.05 2.64
N SER A 11 0.17 11.28 1.70
CA SER A 11 -0.31 9.92 1.43
C SER A 11 -0.14 9.01 2.64
N PHE A 12 0.96 9.15 3.40
CA PHE A 12 1.13 8.43 4.66
C PHE A 12 0.02 8.74 5.68
N SER A 13 -0.34 10.00 5.85
CA SER A 13 -1.43 10.38 6.76
C SER A 13 -2.71 9.64 6.41
N SER A 14 -3.04 9.52 5.12
CA SER A 14 -4.19 8.74 4.64
C SER A 14 -4.07 7.22 4.82
N MET A 15 -2.85 6.70 5.01
CA MET A 15 -2.56 5.27 5.10
C MET A 15 -2.20 4.77 6.50
N SER A 16 -1.90 5.69 7.42
CA SER A 16 -1.62 5.42 8.82
C SER A 16 -2.83 4.82 9.52
N ARG A 17 -2.58 3.85 10.41
CA ARG A 17 -3.64 3.17 11.19
C ARG A 17 -4.55 4.17 11.92
N TRP A 18 -3.93 5.16 12.56
CA TRP A 18 -4.58 6.14 13.42
C TRP A 18 -5.54 7.06 12.67
N SER A 19 -5.11 7.61 11.54
CA SER A 19 -5.92 8.59 10.80
C SER A 19 -6.98 7.95 9.92
N SER A 20 -6.68 6.78 9.35
CA SER A 20 -7.62 6.04 8.47
C SER A 20 -8.59 5.13 9.23
N GLY A 21 -8.34 4.88 10.52
CA GLY A 21 -9.08 3.94 11.34
C GLY A 21 -9.02 2.51 10.82
N ARG A 22 -7.92 2.16 10.13
CA ARG A 22 -7.66 0.80 9.67
C ARG A 22 -7.35 -0.10 10.87
N SER A 23 -7.78 -1.34 10.82
CA SER A 23 -7.45 -2.37 11.80
C SER A 23 -7.45 -3.73 11.13
N LEU A 24 -7.00 -4.77 11.83
CA LEU A 24 -7.00 -6.14 11.27
C LEU A 24 -8.40 -6.60 10.86
N ILE A 25 -9.45 -6.14 11.55
CA ILE A 25 -10.85 -6.39 11.20
C ILE A 25 -11.40 -5.43 10.14
N ARG A 26 -10.79 -4.24 9.99
CA ARG A 26 -11.20 -3.18 9.07
C ARG A 26 -10.02 -2.71 8.23
N LEU A 27 -9.56 -3.59 7.34
CA LEU A 27 -8.37 -3.36 6.52
C LEU A 27 -8.49 -2.10 5.64
N TRP A 28 -9.70 -1.76 5.20
CA TRP A 28 -9.96 -0.63 4.30
C TRP A 28 -10.22 0.70 5.01
N GLY A 29 -10.25 0.72 6.35
CA GLY A 29 -10.53 1.91 7.15
C GLY A 29 -11.97 2.43 6.99
N TYR A 30 -12.22 3.66 7.45
CA TYR A 30 -13.49 4.34 7.27
C TYR A 30 -13.58 4.97 5.89
N LYS A 31 -14.24 4.27 4.94
CA LYS A 31 -14.36 4.71 3.53
C LYS A 31 -15.19 5.97 3.35
N ASP A 32 -16.01 6.34 4.34
CA ASP A 32 -16.83 7.55 4.34
C ASP A 32 -15.97 8.83 4.33
N ARG A 33 -14.69 8.71 4.64
CA ARG A 33 -13.72 9.80 4.58
C ARG A 33 -13.01 9.78 3.23
N GLU A 34 -13.16 10.85 2.45
CA GLU A 34 -12.58 10.96 1.10
C GLU A 34 -11.08 10.68 1.06
N PHE A 35 -10.33 11.13 2.08
CA PHE A 35 -8.89 10.88 2.17
C PHE A 35 -8.56 9.38 2.32
N VAL A 36 -9.41 8.59 2.99
CA VAL A 36 -9.22 7.13 3.12
C VAL A 36 -9.49 6.44 1.78
N ALA A 37 -10.52 6.89 1.06
CA ALA A 37 -10.80 6.40 -0.29
C ALA A 37 -9.63 6.70 -1.26
N ALA A 38 -9.07 7.91 -1.20
CA ALA A 38 -7.87 8.28 -1.95
C ALA A 38 -6.67 7.41 -1.57
N GLY A 39 -6.43 7.18 -0.28
CA GLY A 39 -5.36 6.31 0.21
C GLY A 39 -5.52 4.85 -0.24
N ASN A 40 -6.74 4.32 -0.27
CA ASN A 40 -7.03 2.96 -0.79
C ASN A 40 -6.78 2.86 -2.31
N LYS A 41 -7.07 3.92 -3.06
CA LYS A 41 -6.81 3.99 -4.51
C LYS A 41 -5.31 4.04 -4.77
N LEU A 42 -4.58 4.85 -4.00
CA LEU A 42 -3.12 4.95 -4.09
C LEU A 42 -2.45 3.62 -3.75
N SER A 43 -2.85 2.97 -2.65
CA SER A 43 -2.31 1.66 -2.27
C SER A 43 -2.52 0.63 -3.37
N SER A 44 -3.67 0.64 -4.02
CA SER A 44 -3.96 -0.28 -5.14
C SER A 44 -3.08 -0.01 -6.36
N ARG A 45 -2.83 1.28 -6.68
CA ARG A 45 -1.92 1.67 -7.77
C ARG A 45 -0.48 1.27 -7.50
N VAL A 46 0.01 1.47 -6.27
CA VAL A 46 1.35 1.05 -5.88
C VAL A 46 1.49 -0.47 -5.96
N ALA A 47 0.52 -1.23 -5.44
CA ALA A 47 0.55 -2.68 -5.54
C ALA A 47 0.62 -3.17 -7.00
N LEU A 48 -0.15 -2.58 -7.91
CA LEU A 48 -0.08 -2.85 -9.35
C LEU A 48 1.30 -2.53 -9.94
N LEU A 49 1.89 -1.39 -9.58
CA LEU A 49 3.23 -1.01 -10.04
C LEU A 49 4.29 -2.02 -9.58
N LEU A 50 4.22 -2.46 -8.32
CA LEU A 50 5.12 -3.47 -7.77
C LEU A 50 4.96 -4.82 -8.49
N HIS A 51 3.73 -5.23 -8.82
CA HIS A 51 3.48 -6.42 -9.64
C HIS A 51 4.11 -6.29 -11.03
N LEU A 52 4.00 -5.13 -11.68
CA LEU A 52 4.63 -4.88 -12.98
C LEU A 52 6.16 -4.90 -12.88
N CYS A 53 6.73 -4.30 -11.84
CA CYS A 53 8.17 -4.37 -11.58
C CYS A 53 8.63 -5.82 -11.41
N GLN A 54 7.91 -6.62 -10.62
CA GLN A 54 8.21 -8.03 -10.41
C GLN A 54 8.09 -8.83 -11.72
N TRP A 55 7.05 -8.59 -12.52
CA TRP A 55 6.89 -9.25 -13.82
C TRP A 55 8.00 -8.90 -14.83
N ARG A 56 8.60 -7.72 -14.70
CA ARG A 56 9.76 -7.27 -15.49
C ARG A 56 11.11 -7.64 -14.87
N ASN A 57 11.15 -8.47 -13.83
CA ASN A 57 12.37 -8.82 -13.07
C ASN A 57 13.15 -7.59 -12.56
N LEU A 58 12.43 -6.50 -12.25
CA LEU A 58 13.01 -5.31 -11.65
C LEU A 58 13.02 -5.46 -10.14
N ARG A 59 14.16 -5.10 -9.52
CA ARG A 59 14.24 -4.97 -8.07
C ARG A 59 13.52 -3.69 -7.68
N TRP A 60 12.73 -3.75 -6.61
CA TRP A 60 12.01 -2.59 -6.11
C TRP A 60 12.16 -2.48 -4.59
N LEU A 61 12.07 -1.25 -4.08
CA LEU A 61 12.02 -0.96 -2.66
C LEU A 61 10.86 0.00 -2.42
N LEU A 62 9.94 -0.37 -1.54
CA LEU A 62 8.85 0.50 -1.11
C LEU A 62 9.18 1.05 0.27
N GLU A 63 9.36 2.37 0.35
CA GLU A 63 9.52 3.04 1.64
C GLU A 63 8.15 3.16 2.32
N GLN A 64 8.06 2.56 3.51
CA GLN A 64 6.87 2.66 4.35
C GLN A 64 7.21 3.34 5.67
N PRO A 65 6.47 4.40 6.04
CA PRO A 65 6.61 4.99 7.36
C PRO A 65 5.92 4.13 8.41
N ASP A 66 6.42 4.25 9.64
CA ASP A 66 6.00 3.39 10.75
C ASP A 66 4.50 3.55 11.06
N GLY A 67 3.81 2.43 11.32
CA GLY A 67 2.36 2.40 11.55
C GLY A 67 1.45 2.41 10.31
N SER A 68 2.00 2.32 9.10
CA SER A 68 1.22 2.10 7.86
C SER A 68 0.81 0.63 7.73
N MET A 69 -0.48 0.37 7.44
CA MET A 69 -1.02 -1.00 7.29
C MET A 69 -1.01 -1.53 5.84
N LEU A 70 -0.20 -0.96 4.95
CA LEU A 70 -0.13 -1.42 3.54
C LEU A 70 0.15 -2.92 3.40
N PRO A 71 1.09 -3.56 4.13
CA PRO A 71 1.39 -4.99 3.95
C PRO A 71 0.21 -5.90 4.27
N HIS A 72 -0.70 -5.42 5.13
CA HIS A 72 -1.90 -6.16 5.52
C HIS A 72 -3.06 -5.98 4.55
N LEU A 73 -2.95 -5.06 3.57
CA LEU A 73 -3.99 -4.90 2.57
C LEU A 73 -4.03 -6.12 1.64
N PRO A 74 -5.22 -6.61 1.23
CA PRO A 74 -5.32 -7.81 0.40
C PRO A 74 -4.50 -7.72 -0.90
N ARG A 75 -4.43 -6.54 -1.52
CA ARG A 75 -3.66 -6.30 -2.75
C ARG A 75 -2.15 -6.39 -2.55
N PHE A 76 -1.67 -6.06 -1.36
CA PHE A 76 -0.26 -6.21 -1.01
C PHE A 76 0.06 -7.64 -0.59
N GLN A 77 -0.88 -8.34 0.05
CA GLN A 77 -0.71 -9.77 0.33
C GLN A 77 -0.58 -10.58 -0.97
N GLN A 78 -1.26 -10.18 -2.04
CA GLN A 78 -1.10 -10.77 -3.37
C GLN A 78 0.32 -10.63 -3.94
N LEU A 79 1.08 -9.59 -3.57
CA LEU A 79 2.50 -9.48 -3.96
C LEU A 79 3.36 -10.57 -3.31
N TRP A 80 3.03 -10.93 -2.07
CA TRP A 80 3.80 -11.88 -1.27
C TRP A 80 3.39 -13.34 -1.48
N GLN A 81 2.16 -13.59 -1.95
CA GLN A 81 1.67 -14.92 -2.32
C GLN A 81 2.28 -15.42 -3.63
N LYS A 82 3.62 -15.50 -3.72
CA LYS A 82 4.33 -16.03 -4.90
C LYS A 82 3.55 -17.19 -5.54
N PHE A 83 3.26 -17.05 -6.83
CA PHE A 83 2.89 -18.17 -7.69
C PHE A 83 4.00 -19.21 -7.57
N HIS A 84 3.69 -20.31 -6.87
CA HIS A 84 4.45 -21.55 -6.92
C HIS A 84 4.20 -22.25 -8.25
#